data_AF-A0A921N0D6-F1
#
_entry.id   AF-A0A921N0D6-F1
#
_cell.length_a   1.000
_cell.length_b   1.000
_cell.length_c   1.000
_cell.angle_alpha   90.00
_cell.angle_beta   90.00
_cell.angle_gamma   90.00
#
_symmetry.space_group_name_H-M   'P 1'
#
loop_
_entity.id
_entity.type
_entity.pdbx_description
1 polymer ?
#
loop_
_entity_poly.entity_id
_entity_poly.type
_entity_poly.pdbx_seq_one_letter_code
_entity_poly.pdbx_strand_id
1 'polypeptide(L)'
;IKSGKNEKEAKRSAEKQAIEDARYVFPNACETKMVFTMNVRSLYNFLNHRCCERAQWEIRELSIEMLRQLKKIAPILFKNIGPNCVKGPCPEGNMTCGKIVEIREKFKNL
;
A
#
# COMPACT_ATOMS: atom_id res chain seq x y z
N ILE A 1 -42.86 24.62 -5.33
CA ILE A 1 -41.87 23.53 -5.54
C ILE A 1 -40.48 24.16 -5.35
N LYS A 2 -39.97 24.26 -4.12
CA LYS A 2 -38.83 25.12 -3.76
C LYS A 2 -37.45 24.43 -3.79
N SER A 3 -37.37 23.22 -4.35
CA SER A 3 -36.13 22.44 -4.44
C SER A 3 -36.14 21.48 -5.64
N GLY A 4 -36.59 21.95 -6.80
CA GLY A 4 -36.52 21.16 -8.03
C GLY A 4 -35.10 21.18 -8.58
N LYS A 5 -34.43 20.02 -8.62
CA LYS A 5 -33.19 19.86 -9.38
C LYS A 5 -33.51 19.92 -10.88
N ASN A 6 -32.58 20.42 -11.69
CA ASN A 6 -32.75 20.40 -13.15
C ASN A 6 -32.80 18.93 -13.65
N GLU A 7 -33.51 18.65 -14.75
CA GLU A 7 -33.75 17.29 -15.24
C GLU A 7 -32.44 16.50 -15.45
N LYS A 8 -31.43 17.18 -16.00
CA LYS A 8 -30.08 16.62 -16.21
C LYS A 8 -29.38 16.25 -14.89
N GLU A 9 -29.55 17.06 -13.84
CA GLU A 9 -28.96 16.80 -12.52
C GLU A 9 -29.69 15.66 -11.80
N ALA A 10 -31.01 15.60 -11.94
CA ALA A 10 -31.82 14.51 -11.41
C ALA A 10 -31.42 13.16 -12.03
N LYS A 11 -31.26 13.10 -13.36
CA LYS A 11 -30.82 11.88 -14.06
C LYS A 11 -29.43 11.42 -13.62
N ARG A 12 -28.46 12.35 -13.54
CA ARG A 12 -27.10 12.04 -13.06
C ARG A 12 -27.09 11.52 -11.62
N SER A 13 -27.93 12.10 -10.76
CA SER A 13 -28.06 11.67 -9.37
C SER A 13 -28.64 10.25 -9.27
N ALA A 14 -29.66 9.93 -10.07
CA ALA A 14 -30.28 8.61 -10.09
C ALA A 14 -29.32 7.54 -10.65
N GLU A 15 -28.59 7.86 -11.72
CA GLU A 15 -27.56 6.98 -12.28
C GLU A 15 -26.44 6.67 -11.28
N LYS A 16 -25.96 7.71 -10.57
CA LYS A 16 -24.93 7.53 -9.53
C LYS A 16 -25.41 6.61 -8.41
N GLN A 17 -26.66 6.77 -7.95
CA GLN A 17 -27.26 5.91 -6.94
C GLN A 17 -27.31 4.44 -7.39
N ALA A 18 -27.78 4.20 -8.63
CA ALA A 18 -27.85 2.86 -9.18
C ALA A 18 -26.47 2.19 -9.31
N ILE A 19 -25.43 2.94 -9.69
CA ILE A 19 -24.05 2.45 -9.76
C ILE A 19 -23.51 2.13 -8.37
N GLU A 20 -23.82 2.93 -7.35
CA GLU A 20 -23.39 2.67 -5.97
C GLU A 20 -24.04 1.39 -5.42
N ASP A 21 -25.34 1.17 -5.67
CA ASP A 21 -26.03 -0.06 -5.30
C ASP A 21 -25.51 -1.28 -6.07
N ALA A 22 -25.12 -1.11 -7.34
CA ALA A 22 -24.53 -2.21 -8.11
C ALA A 22 -23.17 -2.68 -7.54
N ARG A 23 -22.42 -1.84 -6.82
CA ARG A 23 -21.09 -2.21 -6.28
C ARG A 23 -21.13 -3.29 -5.20
N TYR A 24 -22.29 -3.57 -4.59
CA TYR A 24 -22.42 -4.61 -3.57
C TYR A 24 -22.05 -6.02 -4.07
N VAL A 25 -22.09 -6.25 -5.40
CA VAL A 25 -21.71 -7.55 -5.98
C VAL A 25 -20.22 -7.66 -6.29
N PHE A 26 -19.45 -6.57 -6.19
CA PHE A 26 -18.03 -6.60 -6.56
C PHE A 26 -17.17 -7.32 -5.52
N PRO A 27 -16.21 -8.14 -5.97
CA PRO A 27 -15.30 -8.83 -5.07
C PRO A 27 -14.22 -7.88 -4.54
N ASN A 28 -13.58 -8.27 -3.43
CA ASN A 28 -12.43 -7.55 -2.87
C ASN A 28 -11.23 -7.44 -3.84
N ALA A 29 -11.15 -8.33 -4.84
CA ALA A 29 -10.10 -8.34 -5.87
C ALA A 29 -10.33 -7.31 -6.99
N CYS A 30 -11.39 -6.49 -6.93
CA CYS A 30 -11.63 -5.45 -7.92
C CYS A 30 -10.49 -4.41 -7.91
N GLU A 31 -9.88 -4.17 -9.07
CA GLU A 31 -8.81 -3.18 -9.21
C GLU A 31 -9.29 -1.79 -8.76
N THR A 32 -8.47 -1.12 -7.96
CA THR A 32 -8.71 0.27 -7.55
C THR A 32 -7.45 1.08 -7.81
N LYS A 33 -7.61 2.25 -8.45
CA LYS A 33 -6.53 3.21 -8.69
C LYS A 33 -6.56 4.27 -7.61
N MET A 34 -5.43 4.48 -6.95
CA MET A 34 -5.30 5.44 -5.86
C MET A 34 -4.03 6.27 -6.02
N VAL A 35 -4.12 7.55 -5.64
CA VAL A 35 -2.99 8.46 -5.52
C VAL A 35 -2.87 8.81 -4.05
N PHE A 36 -1.69 8.63 -3.47
CA PHE A 36 -1.41 8.98 -2.09
C PHE A 36 -0.08 9.71 -1.97
N THR A 37 0.06 10.48 -0.90
CA THR A 37 1.28 11.24 -0.60
C THR A 37 1.62 11.01 0.85
N MET A 38 2.90 10.73 1.13
CA MET A 38 3.41 10.48 2.48
C MET A 38 4.73 11.22 2.67
N ASN A 39 4.93 11.76 3.86
CA ASN A 39 6.26 12.23 4.24
C ASN A 39 7.23 11.02 4.43
N VAL A 40 8.54 11.30 4.44
CA VAL A 40 9.57 10.26 4.53
C VAL A 40 9.46 9.42 5.81
N ARG A 41 9.12 10.03 6.95
CA ARG A 41 8.96 9.32 8.23
C ARG A 41 7.83 8.30 8.19
N SER A 42 6.67 8.71 7.66
CA SER A 42 5.52 7.83 7.45
C SER A 42 5.84 6.73 6.45
N LEU A 43 6.61 7.04 5.41
CA LEU A 43 7.05 6.08 4.41
C LEU A 43 7.98 5.02 4.99
N TYR A 44 8.90 5.39 5.90
CA TYR A 44 9.74 4.44 6.61
C TYR A 44 8.88 3.48 7.44
N ASN A 45 7.92 4.01 8.19
CA ASN A 45 7.01 3.18 8.97
C ASN A 45 6.22 2.22 8.07
N PHE A 46 5.67 2.73 6.97
CA PHE A 46 4.94 1.92 6.00
C PHE A 46 5.79 0.77 5.45
N LEU A 47 6.98 1.07 4.96
CA LEU A 47 7.89 0.08 4.39
C LEU A 47 8.36 -0.94 5.43
N ASN A 48 8.64 -0.50 6.67
CA ASN A 48 9.05 -1.39 7.76
C ASN A 48 7.99 -2.49 8.05
N HIS A 49 6.71 -2.14 7.98
CA HIS A 49 5.62 -3.08 8.22
C HIS A 49 5.22 -3.86 6.96
N ARG A 50 5.09 -3.19 5.82
CA ARG A 50 4.52 -3.77 4.60
C ARG A 50 5.53 -4.56 3.78
N CYS A 51 6.84 -4.32 3.94
CA CYS A 51 7.88 -5.17 3.37
C CYS A 51 8.18 -6.43 4.20
N CYS A 52 7.50 -6.64 5.34
CA CYS A 52 7.69 -7.81 6.19
C CYS A 52 7.09 -9.07 5.54
N GLU A 53 7.72 -10.23 5.73
CA GLU A 53 7.23 -11.51 5.21
C GLU A 53 5.89 -11.95 5.83
N ARG A 54 5.50 -11.36 6.97
CA ARG A 54 4.20 -11.57 7.60
C ARG A 54 3.08 -10.73 6.97
N ALA A 55 3.44 -9.66 6.25
CA ALA A 55 2.46 -8.87 5.54
C ALA A 55 1.89 -9.69 4.37
N GLN A 56 0.61 -9.44 4.07
CA GLN A 56 -0.05 -10.02 2.92
C GLN A 56 0.75 -9.75 1.64
N TRP A 57 0.87 -10.77 0.78
CA TRP A 57 1.81 -10.79 -0.32
C TRP A 57 1.54 -9.67 -1.34
N GLU A 58 0.28 -9.32 -1.63
CA GLU A 58 -0.03 -8.23 -2.57
C GLU A 58 0.53 -6.87 -2.12
N ILE A 59 0.29 -6.47 -0.85
CA ILE A 59 0.80 -5.18 -0.35
C ILE A 59 2.32 -5.20 -0.20
N ARG A 60 2.90 -6.37 0.04
CA ARG A 60 4.35 -6.56 0.14
C ARG A 60 5.02 -6.34 -1.21
N GLU A 61 4.49 -6.92 -2.28
CA GLU A 61 4.99 -6.72 -3.64
C GLU A 61 4.90 -5.24 -4.05
N LEU A 62 3.75 -4.60 -3.80
CA LEU A 62 3.58 -3.16 -4.03
C LEU A 62 4.64 -2.35 -3.27
N SER A 63 4.85 -2.64 -1.99
CA SER A 63 5.78 -1.90 -1.14
C SER A 63 7.25 -2.09 -1.55
N ILE A 64 7.61 -3.29 -2.03
CA ILE A 64 8.95 -3.58 -2.55
C ILE A 64 9.19 -2.79 -3.85
N GLU A 65 8.21 -2.73 -4.75
CA GLU A 65 8.33 -1.93 -5.98
C GLU A 65 8.42 -0.44 -5.67
N MET A 66 7.62 0.06 -4.72
CA MET A 66 7.75 1.44 -4.23
C MET A 66 9.17 1.72 -3.72
N LEU A 67 9.72 0.84 -2.88
CA LEU A 67 11.08 0.99 -2.35
C LEU A 67 12.13 1.02 -3.48
N ARG A 68 12.00 0.18 -4.51
CA ARG A 68 12.88 0.17 -5.67
C ARG A 68 12.89 1.52 -6.39
N GLN A 69 11.73 2.12 -6.60
CA GLN A 69 11.64 3.45 -7.23
C GLN A 69 12.20 4.55 -6.30
N LEU A 70 11.94 4.48 -5.01
CA LEU A 70 12.47 5.44 -4.02
C LEU A 70 14.00 5.38 -3.92
N LYS A 71 14.61 4.20 -3.99
CA LYS A 71 16.07 4.04 -4.02
C LYS A 71 16.71 4.69 -5.24
N LYS A 72 16.04 4.70 -6.40
CA LYS A 72 16.51 5.41 -7.60
C LYS A 72 16.52 6.92 -7.41
N ILE A 73 15.48 7.46 -6.75
CA ILE A 73 15.31 8.90 -6.57
C ILE A 73 16.21 9.43 -5.42
N ALA A 74 16.24 8.73 -4.29
CA ALA A 74 16.95 9.18 -3.08
C ALA A 74 17.72 8.02 -2.40
N PRO A 75 18.81 7.54 -3.01
CA PRO A 75 19.52 6.35 -2.55
C PRO A 75 20.08 6.48 -1.13
N ILE A 76 20.51 7.67 -0.73
CA ILE A 76 21.09 7.91 0.60
C ILE A 76 20.06 7.69 1.71
N LEU A 77 18.83 8.19 1.52
CA LEU A 77 17.74 8.05 2.48
C LEU A 77 17.29 6.58 2.57
N PHE A 78 17.11 5.92 1.43
CA PHE A 78 16.50 4.59 1.37
C PHE A 78 17.50 3.42 1.36
N LYS A 79 18.81 3.67 1.53
CA LYS A 79 19.89 2.66 1.45
C LYS A 79 19.62 1.41 2.31
N ASN A 80 19.26 1.63 3.57
CA ASN A 80 19.06 0.57 4.57
C ASN A 80 17.59 0.41 4.95
N ILE A 81 16.66 0.74 4.05
CA ILE A 81 15.21 0.61 4.29
C ILE A 81 14.71 -0.74 3.79
N GLY A 82 13.77 -1.30 4.54
CA GLY A 82 13.18 -2.62 4.35
C GLY A 82 12.40 -3.01 5.61
N PRO A 83 12.03 -4.27 5.79
CA PRO A 83 11.42 -4.71 7.03
C PRO A 83 12.37 -4.48 8.22
N ASN A 84 11.81 -4.31 9.43
CA ASN A 84 12.59 -3.97 10.64
C ASN A 84 13.79 -4.90 10.89
N CYS A 85 13.70 -6.18 10.50
CA CYS A 85 14.78 -7.16 10.61
C CYS A 85 16.01 -6.88 9.72
N VAL A 86 15.93 -5.93 8.78
CA VAL A 86 17.08 -5.48 7.98
C VAL A 86 18.06 -4.65 8.83
N LYS A 87 17.54 -3.81 9.72
CA LYS A 87 18.36 -2.92 10.56
C LYS A 87 18.75 -3.54 11.91
N GLY A 88 18.06 -4.59 12.33
CA GLY A 88 18.24 -5.16 13.66
C GLY A 88 17.59 -6.54 13.81
N PRO A 89 17.38 -7.02 15.04
CA PRO A 89 16.62 -8.23 15.30
C PRO A 89 15.16 -8.09 14.85
N CYS A 90 14.48 -9.22 14.63
CA CYS A 90 13.07 -9.21 14.28
C CYS A 90 12.23 -8.73 15.49
N PRO A 91 11.41 -7.67 15.35
CA PRO A 91 10.60 -7.15 16.46
C PRO A 91 9.43 -8.06 16.84
N GLU A 92 9.11 -9.05 16.01
CA GLU A 92 7.95 -9.94 16.16
C GLU A 92 8.18 -11.04 17.21
N GLY A 93 9.41 -11.20 17.74
CA GLY A 93 9.74 -12.20 18.75
C GLY A 93 9.37 -13.62 18.30
N ASN A 94 8.48 -14.28 19.05
CA ASN A 94 7.98 -15.63 18.77
C ASN A 94 7.26 -15.74 17.41
N MET A 95 6.80 -14.62 16.87
CA MET A 95 6.06 -14.56 15.62
C MET A 95 6.97 -14.31 14.40
N THR A 96 8.30 -14.44 14.58
CA THR A 96 9.29 -14.29 13.52
C THR A 96 9.04 -15.28 12.36
N CYS A 97 9.33 -14.82 11.13
CA CYS A 97 9.31 -15.70 9.96
C CYS A 97 10.54 -16.62 9.86
N GLY A 98 11.57 -16.43 10.71
CA GLY A 98 12.81 -17.22 10.70
C GLY A 98 13.80 -16.91 9.57
N LYS A 99 13.38 -16.20 8.52
CA LYS A 99 14.15 -15.99 7.28
C LYS A 99 14.99 -14.71 7.26
N ILE A 100 15.57 -14.31 8.40
CA ILE A 100 16.23 -13.00 8.55
C ILE A 100 17.42 -12.84 7.58
N VAL A 101 18.21 -13.89 7.40
CA VAL A 101 19.41 -13.87 6.54
C VAL A 101 19.02 -13.64 5.08
N GLU A 102 18.08 -14.42 4.56
CA GLU A 102 17.56 -14.32 3.19
C GLU A 102 16.96 -12.94 2.93
N ILE A 103 16.17 -12.41 3.89
CA ILE A 103 15.56 -11.09 3.78
C ILE A 103 16.66 -10.01 3.70
N ARG A 104 17.68 -10.06 4.56
CA ARG A 104 18.77 -9.07 4.53
C ARG A 104 19.51 -9.08 3.20
N GLU A 105 19.75 -10.25 2.63
CA GLU A 105 20.38 -10.38 1.31
C GLU A 105 19.49 -9.80 0.21
N LYS A 106 18.20 -10.15 0.20
CA LYS A 106 17.22 -9.62 -0.75
C LYS A 106 17.18 -8.10 -0.76
N PHE A 107 17.10 -7.45 0.40
CA PHE A 107 17.00 -5.99 0.48
C PHE A 107 18.32 -5.24 0.25
N LYS A 108 19.47 -5.91 0.40
CA LYS A 108 20.78 -5.39 -0.02
C LYS A 108 20.91 -5.32 -1.54
N ASN A 109 20.35 -6.30 -2.24
CA ASN A 109 20.42 -6.42 -3.71
C ASN A 109 19.23 -5.76 -4.44
N LEU A 110 18.36 -5.06 -3.72
CA LEU A 110 17.18 -4.36 -4.24
C LEU A 110 17.49 -2.94 -4.69
#